data_AF-A0A9X5BJE2-F1
#
_entry.id   AF-A0A9X5BJE2-F1
#
_cell.length_a   1.000
_cell.length_b   1.000
_cell.length_c   1.000
_cell.angle_alpha   90.00
_cell.angle_beta   90.00
_cell.angle_gamma   90.00
#
_symmetry.space_group_name_H-M   'P 1'
#
loop_
_entity.id
_entity.type
_entity.pdbx_description
1 polymer ?
#
loop_
_entity_poly.entity_id
_entity_poly.type
_entity_poly.pdbx_seq_one_letter_code
_entity_poly.pdbx_strand_id
1 'polypeptide(L)'
;MPVYKDTERGSWYCQFYYEDWTGKRKKKYKRGFRTKKEAQDYESEFKRVANADMDMSVASFVDIYFKDKDGELKERSKRNKKYMIQSHVIPYLGEKKMNEITPADIIAWQNEIRNKNFSESYQRMLQNQVTALFTHAQKIYNLWNNPCKKVKKIGRSDVKRLEFWTYEEYQKFIETFEKESRSYLMFQLLFWTGMREGDDHVIIRLKLDKPSKYAGLS
;
A
#
# COMPACT_ATOMS: atom_id res chain seq x y z
N MET A 1 -24.12 -19.87 -24.09
CA MET A 1 -23.52 -18.58 -24.48
C MET A 1 -24.54 -17.80 -25.29
N PRO A 2 -24.94 -16.59 -24.86
CA PRO A 2 -25.89 -15.74 -25.56
C PRO A 2 -25.18 -14.93 -26.66
N VAL A 3 -24.68 -15.67 -27.66
CA VAL A 3 -24.04 -15.16 -28.87
C VAL A 3 -24.90 -15.58 -30.06
N TYR A 4 -25.30 -14.60 -30.85
CA TYR A 4 -26.35 -14.70 -31.86
C TYR A 4 -25.83 -14.19 -33.20
N LYS A 5 -26.41 -14.69 -34.29
CA LYS A 5 -26.11 -14.25 -35.66
C LYS A 5 -27.10 -13.18 -36.10
N ASP A 6 -26.60 -12.11 -36.68
CA ASP A 6 -27.36 -11.12 -37.45
C ASP A 6 -27.49 -11.67 -38.88
N THR A 7 -28.71 -12.08 -39.25
CA THR A 7 -29.01 -12.71 -40.54
C THR A 7 -29.11 -11.72 -41.70
N GLU A 8 -29.43 -10.46 -41.42
CA GLU A 8 -29.50 -9.40 -42.45
C GLU A 8 -28.10 -8.95 -42.89
N ARG A 9 -27.17 -8.87 -41.93
CA ARG A 9 -25.84 -8.25 -42.12
C ARG A 9 -24.69 -9.26 -42.11
N GLY A 10 -25.00 -10.55 -41.98
CA GLY A 10 -24.02 -11.64 -41.91
C GLY A 10 -23.09 -11.62 -40.68
N SER A 11 -23.33 -10.72 -39.72
CA SER A 11 -22.45 -10.46 -38.58
C SER A 11 -22.89 -11.23 -37.33
N TRP A 12 -22.14 -11.09 -36.23
CA TRP A 12 -22.47 -11.66 -34.93
C TRP A 12 -22.62 -10.58 -33.86
N TYR A 13 -23.44 -10.89 -32.85
CA TYR A 13 -23.64 -10.04 -31.67
C TYR A 13 -23.73 -10.88 -30.38
N CYS A 14 -23.42 -10.26 -29.25
CA CYS A 14 -23.59 -10.85 -27.94
C CYS A 14 -24.48 -9.97 -27.05
N GLN A 15 -25.29 -10.61 -26.20
CA GLN A 15 -26.16 -9.93 -25.26
C GLN A 15 -26.22 -10.71 -23.95
N PHE A 16 -25.65 -10.17 -22.88
CA PHE A 16 -25.55 -10.88 -21.60
C PHE A 16 -25.77 -9.95 -20.41
N TYR A 17 -26.11 -10.55 -19.27
CA TYR A 17 -26.10 -9.86 -17.99
C TYR A 17 -24.74 -10.04 -17.31
N TYR A 18 -24.32 -9.02 -16.57
CA TYR A 18 -23.19 -9.05 -15.65
C TYR A 18 -23.60 -8.36 -14.35
N GLU A 19 -22.95 -8.72 -13.25
CA GLU A 19 -23.06 -7.99 -11.99
C GLU A 19 -21.95 -6.94 -11.97
N ASP A 20 -22.30 -5.70 -11.62
CA ASP A 20 -21.29 -4.69 -11.33
C ASP A 20 -20.73 -4.86 -9.90
N TRP A 21 -19.73 -4.05 -9.57
CA TRP A 21 -19.08 -4.04 -8.25
C TRP A 21 -20.04 -3.69 -7.09
N THR A 22 -21.26 -3.20 -7.35
CA THR A 22 -22.32 -2.97 -6.35
C THR A 22 -23.31 -4.15 -6.23
N GLY A 23 -23.07 -5.25 -6.95
CA GLY A 23 -23.97 -6.40 -7.02
C GLY A 23 -25.20 -6.18 -7.90
N LYS A 24 -25.27 -5.06 -8.66
CA LYS A 24 -26.42 -4.75 -9.52
C LYS A 24 -26.26 -5.41 -10.88
N ARG A 25 -27.27 -6.18 -11.28
CA ARG A 25 -27.31 -6.91 -12.56
C ARG A 25 -27.58 -5.94 -13.73
N LYS A 26 -26.54 -5.59 -14.48
CA LYS A 26 -26.59 -4.74 -15.68
C LYS A 26 -26.59 -5.59 -16.96
N LYS A 27 -27.19 -5.07 -18.03
CA LYS A 27 -27.29 -5.74 -19.34
C LYS A 27 -26.31 -5.13 -20.33
N LYS A 28 -25.46 -5.95 -20.97
CA LYS A 28 -24.53 -5.53 -22.02
C LYS A 28 -25.01 -6.04 -23.38
N TYR A 29 -24.80 -5.23 -24.42
CA TYR A 29 -25.05 -5.57 -25.82
C TYR A 29 -23.90 -5.04 -26.69
N LYS A 30 -23.41 -5.86 -27.62
CA LYS A 30 -22.38 -5.48 -28.60
C LYS A 30 -22.61 -6.28 -29.88
N ARG A 31 -22.57 -5.60 -31.04
CA ARG A 31 -22.81 -6.15 -32.38
C ARG A 31 -21.68 -5.80 -33.34
N GLY A 32 -21.64 -6.49 -34.49
CA GLY A 32 -20.72 -6.21 -35.59
C GLY A 32 -19.44 -7.06 -35.59
N PHE A 33 -19.44 -8.18 -34.86
CA PHE A 33 -18.34 -9.16 -34.94
C PHE A 33 -18.41 -9.92 -36.26
N ARG A 34 -17.26 -10.25 -36.86
CA ARG A 34 -17.18 -11.01 -38.12
C ARG A 34 -17.37 -12.50 -37.89
N THR A 35 -16.94 -13.01 -36.73
CA THR A 35 -17.07 -14.42 -36.36
C THR A 35 -17.81 -14.62 -35.04
N LYS A 36 -18.40 -15.81 -34.88
CA LYS A 36 -18.98 -16.27 -33.60
C LYS A 36 -17.94 -16.25 -32.47
N LYS A 37 -16.69 -16.62 -32.80
CA LYS A 37 -15.58 -16.69 -31.85
C LYS A 37 -15.23 -15.31 -31.27
N GLU A 38 -15.07 -14.28 -32.11
CA GLU A 38 -14.84 -12.91 -31.64
C GLU A 38 -15.92 -12.44 -30.62
N ALA A 39 -17.18 -12.80 -30.85
CA ALA A 39 -18.28 -12.45 -29.95
C ALA A 39 -18.26 -13.25 -28.63
N GLN A 40 -17.77 -14.50 -28.64
CA GLN A 40 -17.56 -15.34 -27.44
C GLN A 40 -16.33 -14.89 -26.64
N ASP A 41 -15.23 -14.56 -27.33
CA ASP A 41 -14.02 -14.02 -26.74
C ASP A 41 -14.31 -12.66 -26.09
N TYR A 42 -15.11 -11.79 -26.74
CA TYR A 42 -15.58 -10.53 -26.15
C TYR A 42 -16.51 -10.73 -24.94
N GLU A 43 -17.43 -11.70 -24.95
CA GLU A 43 -18.24 -12.02 -23.74
C GLU A 43 -17.33 -12.43 -22.58
N SER A 44 -16.36 -13.30 -22.85
CA SER A 44 -15.46 -13.88 -21.84
C SER A 44 -14.53 -12.82 -21.25
N GLU A 45 -13.94 -11.98 -22.10
CA GLU A 45 -13.06 -10.90 -21.69
C GLU A 45 -13.84 -9.76 -21.02
N PHE A 46 -15.03 -9.40 -21.50
CA PHE A 46 -15.86 -8.42 -20.79
C PHE A 46 -16.28 -8.91 -19.41
N LYS A 47 -16.56 -10.22 -19.21
CA LYS A 47 -16.87 -10.75 -17.88
C LYS A 47 -15.67 -10.73 -16.92
N ARG A 48 -14.44 -10.94 -17.44
CA ARG A 48 -13.20 -10.73 -16.68
C ARG A 48 -12.99 -9.26 -16.30
N VAL A 49 -13.20 -8.36 -17.25
CA VAL A 49 -13.02 -6.91 -17.06
C VAL A 49 -14.14 -6.29 -16.20
N ALA A 50 -15.37 -6.79 -16.24
CA ALA A 50 -16.48 -6.28 -15.44
C ALA A 50 -16.45 -6.74 -13.97
N ASN A 51 -15.94 -7.95 -13.70
CA ASN A 51 -15.55 -8.35 -12.35
C ASN A 51 -14.32 -7.57 -11.83
N ALA A 52 -13.66 -6.81 -12.71
CA ALA A 52 -12.53 -5.93 -12.42
C ALA A 52 -12.85 -4.46 -12.77
N ASP A 53 -14.14 -4.07 -12.74
CA ASP A 53 -14.55 -2.71 -13.11
C ASP A 53 -14.10 -1.72 -12.03
N MET A 54 -12.99 -1.02 -12.28
CA MET A 54 -12.38 -0.06 -11.37
C MET A 54 -13.19 1.25 -11.19
N ASP A 55 -14.49 1.20 -11.51
CA ASP A 55 -15.54 2.19 -11.24
C ASP A 55 -15.93 2.26 -9.75
N MET A 56 -15.36 1.40 -8.90
CA MET A 56 -15.44 1.53 -7.44
C MET A 56 -14.54 2.65 -6.89
N SER A 57 -14.93 3.21 -5.73
CA SER A 57 -14.15 4.24 -5.03
C SER A 57 -12.82 3.69 -4.48
N VAL A 58 -11.82 4.56 -4.31
CA VAL A 58 -10.53 4.20 -3.68
C VAL A 58 -10.77 3.65 -2.26
N ALA A 59 -11.72 4.21 -1.51
CA ALA A 59 -12.06 3.74 -0.17
C ALA A 59 -12.54 2.28 -0.17
N SER A 60 -13.47 1.91 -1.06
CA SER A 60 -13.94 0.52 -1.21
C SER A 60 -12.81 -0.43 -1.65
N PHE A 61 -11.93 0.02 -2.55
CA PHE A 61 -10.81 -0.79 -3.02
C PHE A 61 -9.75 -1.06 -1.93
N VAL A 62 -9.60 -0.19 -0.93
CA VAL A 62 -8.67 -0.39 0.18
C VAL A 62 -9.02 -1.63 1.02
N ASP A 63 -10.30 -1.91 1.24
CA ASP A 63 -10.71 -3.11 2.01
C ASP A 63 -10.55 -4.40 1.21
N ILE A 64 -10.75 -4.36 -0.12
CA ILE A 64 -10.41 -5.47 -1.02
C ILE A 64 -8.89 -5.74 -0.96
N TYR A 65 -8.06 -4.70 -1.12
CA TYR A 65 -6.62 -4.81 -1.04
C TYR A 65 -6.12 -5.42 0.29
N PHE A 66 -6.73 -5.06 1.42
CA PHE A 66 -6.37 -5.66 2.71
C PHE A 66 -6.88 -7.09 2.90
N LYS A 67 -7.98 -7.48 2.25
CA LYS A 67 -8.47 -8.86 2.21
C LYS A 67 -7.54 -9.76 1.38
N ASP A 68 -7.09 -9.29 0.22
CA ASP A 68 -6.13 -10.02 -0.62
C ASP A 68 -4.76 -10.20 0.05
N LYS A 69 -4.39 -9.26 0.93
CA LYS A 69 -3.11 -9.22 1.63
C LYS A 69 -3.15 -9.76 3.06
N ASP A 70 -4.23 -10.41 3.44
CA ASP A 70 -4.43 -10.94 4.80
C ASP A 70 -3.36 -12.01 5.14
N GLY A 71 -3.22 -13.03 4.30
CA GLY A 71 -2.21 -14.09 4.47
C GLY A 71 -0.76 -13.66 4.21
N GLU A 72 -0.52 -12.45 3.67
CA GLU A 72 0.84 -11.92 3.41
C GLU A 72 1.37 -11.01 4.54
N LEU A 73 0.53 -10.51 5.43
CA LEU A 73 0.87 -9.43 6.35
C LEU A 73 0.60 -9.78 7.81
N LYS A 74 1.64 -9.75 8.64
CA LYS A 74 1.48 -9.77 10.11
C LYS A 74 0.49 -8.69 10.56
N GLU A 75 -0.40 -9.03 11.48
CA GLU A 75 -1.50 -8.17 11.95
C GLU A 75 -1.08 -6.74 12.32
N ARG A 76 0.02 -6.56 13.06
CA ARG A 76 0.55 -5.22 13.38
C ARG A 76 0.89 -4.40 12.13
N SER A 77 1.48 -5.02 11.11
CA SER A 77 1.80 -4.38 9.83
C SER A 77 0.53 -4.03 9.04
N LYS A 78 -0.47 -4.92 9.04
CA LYS A 78 -1.79 -4.70 8.42
C LYS A 78 -2.52 -3.53 9.09
N ARG A 79 -2.59 -3.51 10.43
CA ARG A 79 -3.16 -2.43 11.24
C ARG A 79 -2.49 -1.07 10.97
N ASN A 80 -1.16 -1.02 11.04
CA ASN A 80 -0.40 0.22 10.81
C ASN A 80 -0.59 0.77 9.38
N LYS A 81 -0.61 -0.11 8.37
CA LYS A 81 -0.90 0.29 6.97
C LYS A 81 -2.34 0.79 6.80
N LYS A 82 -3.34 0.11 7.39
CA LYS A 82 -4.75 0.53 7.29
C LYS A 82 -4.96 1.89 7.95
N TYR A 83 -4.40 2.12 9.13
CA TYR A 83 -4.39 3.44 9.78
C TYR A 83 -3.76 4.54 8.91
N MET A 84 -2.57 4.30 8.32
CA MET A 84 -1.93 5.27 7.43
C MET A 84 -2.81 5.64 6.22
N ILE A 85 -3.48 4.66 5.61
CA ILE A 85 -4.35 4.87 4.45
C ILE A 85 -5.64 5.60 4.86
N GLN A 86 -6.28 5.19 5.96
CA GLN A 86 -7.49 5.84 6.50
C GLN A 86 -7.24 7.30 6.91
N SER A 87 -6.13 7.59 7.59
CA SER A 87 -5.85 8.93 8.12
C SER A 87 -5.34 9.91 7.05
N HIS A 88 -4.69 9.44 5.99
CA HIS A 88 -3.92 10.29 5.08
C HIS A 88 -4.15 10.08 3.59
N VAL A 89 -4.87 9.03 3.14
CA VAL A 89 -5.15 8.77 1.71
C VAL A 89 -6.64 8.89 1.42
N ILE A 90 -7.49 8.21 2.22
CA ILE A 90 -8.95 8.23 2.05
C ILE A 90 -9.55 9.64 2.13
N PRO A 91 -9.12 10.58 3.00
CA PRO A 91 -9.70 11.93 3.07
C PRO A 91 -9.50 12.80 1.81
N TYR A 92 -8.67 12.37 0.86
CA TYR A 92 -8.34 13.12 -0.36
C TYR A 92 -8.69 12.37 -1.66
N LEU A 93 -8.54 11.05 -1.65
CA LEU A 93 -8.74 10.19 -2.82
C LEU A 93 -9.90 9.19 -2.64
N GLY A 94 -10.40 9.01 -1.42
CA GLY A 94 -11.31 7.93 -1.02
C GLY A 94 -12.57 7.82 -1.86
N GLU A 95 -13.30 8.93 -2.03
CA GLU A 95 -14.58 8.97 -2.76
C GLU A 95 -14.42 8.94 -4.29
N LYS A 96 -13.24 9.29 -4.81
CA LYS A 96 -12.97 9.24 -6.26
C LYS A 96 -12.85 7.78 -6.70
N LYS A 97 -13.29 7.48 -7.92
CA LYS A 97 -13.18 6.12 -8.47
C LYS A 97 -11.76 5.79 -8.86
N MET A 98 -11.36 4.54 -8.68
CA MET A 98 -10.01 4.05 -8.98
C MET A 98 -9.62 4.24 -10.47
N ASN A 99 -10.57 4.19 -11.40
CA ASN A 99 -10.38 4.44 -12.84
C ASN A 99 -10.28 5.94 -13.20
N GLU A 100 -10.83 6.84 -12.38
CA GLU A 100 -10.87 8.29 -12.60
C GLU A 100 -9.64 9.02 -12.02
N ILE A 101 -8.84 8.39 -11.15
CA ILE A 101 -7.65 9.00 -10.53
C ILE A 101 -6.59 9.35 -11.57
N THR A 102 -6.32 10.64 -11.75
CA THR A 102 -5.30 11.16 -12.65
C THR A 102 -3.94 11.31 -11.94
N PRO A 103 -2.83 11.50 -12.70
CA PRO A 103 -1.56 11.93 -12.13
C PRO A 103 -1.65 13.28 -11.38
N ALA A 104 -2.57 14.17 -11.76
CA ALA A 104 -2.76 15.46 -11.10
C ALA A 104 -3.36 15.30 -9.70
N ASP A 105 -4.30 14.35 -9.50
CA ASP A 105 -4.85 14.03 -8.18
C ASP A 105 -3.78 13.52 -7.21
N ILE A 106 -2.86 12.68 -7.72
CA ILE A 106 -1.70 12.21 -6.95
C ILE A 106 -0.76 13.38 -6.60
N ILE A 107 -0.55 14.35 -7.49
CA ILE A 107 0.27 15.55 -7.21
C ILE A 107 -0.41 16.47 -6.18
N ALA A 108 -1.73 16.67 -6.27
CA ALA A 108 -2.49 17.44 -5.30
C ALA A 108 -2.41 16.80 -3.90
N TRP A 109 -2.64 15.48 -3.81
CA TRP A 109 -2.44 14.70 -2.58
C TRP A 109 -1.00 14.79 -2.05
N GLN A 110 0.02 14.73 -2.93
CA GLN A 110 1.41 14.90 -2.52
C GLN A 110 1.70 16.28 -1.91
N ASN A 111 1.07 17.35 -2.41
CA ASN A 111 1.19 18.69 -1.83
C ASN A 111 0.56 18.73 -0.44
N GLU A 112 -0.62 18.15 -0.26
CA GLU A 112 -1.28 18.03 1.04
C GLU A 112 -0.46 17.25 2.08
N ILE A 113 0.28 16.22 1.65
CA ILE A 113 1.20 15.48 2.52
C ILE A 113 2.48 16.28 2.85
N ARG A 114 2.96 17.15 1.95
CA ARG A 114 4.07 18.09 2.23
C ARG A 114 3.65 19.16 3.24
N ASN A 115 2.47 19.76 3.04
CA ASN A 115 1.92 20.85 3.86
C ASN A 115 1.79 20.47 5.36
N LYS A 116 1.71 19.18 5.67
CA LYS A 116 1.63 18.65 7.05
C LYS A 116 2.99 18.51 7.75
N ASN A 117 4.08 18.96 7.13
CA ASN A 117 5.45 18.98 7.69
C ASN A 117 5.93 17.62 8.23
N PHE A 118 5.42 16.51 7.70
CA PHE A 118 5.88 15.17 8.04
C PHE A 118 7.33 14.93 7.59
N SER A 119 8.06 14.08 8.31
CA SER A 119 9.43 13.72 7.96
C SER A 119 9.53 13.08 6.56
N GLU A 120 10.65 13.31 5.86
CA GLU A 120 10.93 12.74 4.53
C GLU A 120 10.70 11.22 4.47
N SER A 121 11.02 10.49 5.55
CA SER A 121 10.79 9.04 5.65
C SER A 121 9.32 8.66 5.81
N TYR A 122 8.53 9.44 6.56
CA TYR A 122 7.09 9.22 6.68
C TYR A 122 6.34 9.56 5.38
N GLN A 123 6.69 10.69 4.74
CA GLN A 123 6.19 11.04 3.40
C GLN A 123 6.46 9.92 2.38
N ARG A 124 7.68 9.36 2.38
CA ARG A 124 8.04 8.23 1.53
C ARG A 124 7.26 6.96 1.87
N MET A 125 6.98 6.71 3.15
CA MET A 125 6.18 5.56 3.58
C MET A 125 4.72 5.66 3.12
N LEU A 126 4.11 6.85 3.22
CA LEU A 126 2.76 7.10 2.69
C LEU A 126 2.71 6.95 1.16
N GLN A 127 3.65 7.57 0.45
CA GLN A 127 3.79 7.43 -1.00
C GLN A 127 3.90 5.96 -1.41
N ASN A 128 4.62 5.14 -0.64
CA ASN A 128 4.75 3.72 -0.91
C ASN A 128 3.43 2.95 -0.69
N GLN A 129 2.57 3.33 0.27
CA GLN A 129 1.24 2.70 0.42
C GLN A 129 0.36 2.99 -0.80
N VAL A 130 0.26 4.26 -1.22
CA VAL A 130 -0.51 4.65 -2.41
C VAL A 130 0.03 3.98 -3.67
N THR A 131 1.36 3.95 -3.83
CA THR A 131 2.01 3.25 -4.96
C THR A 131 1.71 1.75 -4.96
N ALA A 132 1.67 1.10 -3.79
CA ALA A 132 1.33 -0.32 -3.68
C ALA A 132 -0.13 -0.60 -4.05
N LEU A 133 -1.06 0.22 -3.56
CA LEU A 133 -2.51 0.11 -3.82
C LEU A 133 -2.81 0.16 -5.34
N PHE A 134 -2.36 1.21 -6.04
CA PHE A 134 -2.57 1.34 -7.49
C PHE A 134 -1.77 0.32 -8.32
N THR A 135 -0.67 -0.22 -7.78
CA THR A 135 0.07 -1.31 -8.44
C THR A 135 -0.64 -2.66 -8.30
N HIS A 136 -1.30 -2.93 -7.16
CA HIS A 136 -2.15 -4.10 -6.96
C HIS A 136 -3.39 -4.05 -7.86
N ALA A 137 -4.07 -2.90 -7.91
CA ALA A 137 -5.16 -2.63 -8.84
C ALA A 137 -4.76 -2.89 -10.31
N GLN A 138 -3.59 -2.43 -10.74
CA GLN A 138 -3.12 -2.66 -12.10
C GLN A 138 -2.72 -4.12 -12.39
N LYS A 139 -2.18 -4.85 -11.39
CA LYS A 139 -1.69 -6.22 -11.59
C LYS A 139 -2.77 -7.31 -11.52
N ILE A 140 -3.82 -7.09 -10.72
CA ILE A 140 -4.84 -8.12 -10.43
C ILE A 140 -6.22 -7.70 -10.95
N TYR A 141 -6.54 -6.40 -10.89
CA TYR A 141 -7.83 -5.85 -11.31
C TYR A 141 -7.73 -5.02 -12.59
N ASN A 142 -6.70 -5.27 -13.41
CA ASN A 142 -6.53 -4.72 -14.76
C ASN A 142 -6.68 -3.19 -14.89
N LEU A 143 -6.36 -2.40 -13.84
CA LEU A 143 -6.39 -0.94 -13.89
C LEU A 143 -5.49 -0.42 -15.02
N TRP A 144 -6.13 0.00 -16.11
CA TRP A 144 -5.51 0.34 -17.40
C TRP A 144 -4.33 1.32 -17.27
N ASN A 145 -4.53 2.40 -16.52
CA ASN A 145 -3.54 3.45 -16.32
C ASN A 145 -3.31 3.71 -14.82
N ASN A 146 -2.19 3.22 -14.28
CA ASN A 146 -1.76 3.50 -12.91
C ASN A 146 -1.16 4.93 -12.82
N PRO A 147 -1.81 5.89 -12.13
CA PRO A 147 -1.36 7.28 -12.09
C PRO A 147 -0.02 7.44 -11.36
N CYS A 148 0.25 6.63 -10.33
CA CYS A 148 1.48 6.68 -9.54
C CYS A 148 2.75 6.32 -10.33
N LYS A 149 2.63 5.68 -11.51
CA LYS A 149 3.76 5.47 -12.43
C LYS A 149 4.21 6.74 -13.17
N LYS A 150 3.34 7.75 -13.27
CA LYS A 150 3.58 9.01 -14.00
C LYS A 150 4.03 10.17 -13.11
N VAL A 151 4.17 9.95 -11.80
CA VAL A 151 4.46 10.99 -10.80
C VAL A 151 5.73 10.66 -10.00
N LYS A 152 6.57 11.67 -9.74
CA LYS A 152 7.77 11.53 -8.90
C LYS A 152 7.38 11.24 -7.44
N LYS A 153 8.02 10.24 -6.82
CA LYS A 153 7.76 9.86 -5.42
C LYS A 153 8.25 10.93 -4.44
N ILE A 154 7.43 11.32 -3.46
CA ILE A 154 7.78 12.27 -2.38
C ILE A 154 8.58 11.64 -1.24
N GLY A 155 9.14 12.49 -0.38
CA GLY A 155 10.01 12.08 0.70
C GLY A 155 11.33 11.46 0.22
N ARG A 156 12.12 10.98 1.16
CA ARG A 156 13.28 10.08 0.93
C ARG A 156 13.16 8.88 1.86
N SER A 157 13.58 7.71 1.38
CA SER A 157 13.85 6.57 2.26
C SER A 157 15.19 6.80 2.94
N ASP A 158 15.22 7.84 3.78
CA ASP A 158 16.46 8.33 4.35
C ASP A 158 16.98 7.33 5.38
N VAL A 159 18.15 6.76 5.08
CA VAL A 159 18.89 5.95 6.05
C VAL A 159 19.54 6.95 6.98
N LYS A 160 18.81 7.35 8.04
CA LYS A 160 19.38 8.07 9.17
C LYS A 160 20.74 7.46 9.48
N ARG A 161 21.79 8.28 9.55
CA ARG A 161 23.04 7.85 10.18
C ARG A 161 22.73 7.64 11.66
N LEU A 162 22.39 6.40 12.00
CA LEU A 162 22.26 5.95 13.37
C LEU A 162 23.61 6.18 14.03
N GLU A 163 23.64 7.00 15.06
CA GLU A 163 24.85 7.26 15.81
C GLU A 163 25.05 6.12 16.80
N PHE A 164 26.18 5.44 16.66
CA PHE A 164 26.55 4.36 17.55
C PHE A 164 27.30 4.95 18.74
N TRP A 165 27.14 4.32 19.89
CA TRP A 165 28.08 4.46 21.00
C TRP A 165 29.46 3.93 20.60
N THR A 166 30.53 4.66 20.90
CA THR A 166 31.87 4.05 21.01
C THR A 166 31.95 3.21 22.30
N TYR A 167 33.01 2.43 22.47
CA TYR A 167 33.20 1.64 23.69
C TYR A 167 33.35 2.57 24.91
N GLU A 168 34.09 3.66 24.76
CA GLU A 168 34.40 4.66 25.79
C GLU A 168 33.15 5.44 26.21
N GLU A 169 32.32 5.84 25.23
CA GLU A 169 31.02 6.47 25.51
C GLU A 169 30.07 5.50 26.24
N TYR A 170 30.08 4.21 25.88
CA TYR A 170 29.27 3.21 26.57
C TYR A 170 29.76 2.94 28.01
N GLN A 171 31.07 2.95 28.28
CA GLN A 171 31.58 2.84 29.66
C GLN A 171 31.09 4.02 30.51
N LYS A 172 31.25 5.27 30.03
CA LYS A 172 30.70 6.47 30.69
C LYS A 172 29.21 6.36 30.98
N PHE A 173 28.43 5.77 30.06
CA PHE A 173 27.00 5.58 30.24
C PHE A 173 26.66 4.51 31.30
N ILE A 174 27.29 3.34 31.24
CA ILE A 174 26.97 2.22 32.14
C ILE A 174 27.41 2.49 33.59
N GLU A 175 28.45 3.31 33.78
CA GLU A 175 28.89 3.83 35.09
C GLU A 175 27.84 4.70 35.80
N THR A 176 26.83 5.22 35.09
CA THR A 176 25.72 5.98 35.71
C THR A 176 24.67 5.12 36.42
N PHE A 177 24.80 3.78 36.36
CA PHE A 177 23.89 2.83 36.99
C PHE A 177 24.60 2.01 38.09
N GLU A 178 23.91 1.80 39.21
CA GLU A 178 24.33 0.83 40.24
C GLU A 178 24.45 -0.57 39.64
N LYS A 179 25.50 -1.32 39.99
CA LYS A 179 25.85 -2.61 39.35
C LYS A 179 24.81 -3.70 39.61
N GLU A 180 24.14 -3.58 40.75
CA GLU A 180 23.07 -4.44 41.26
C GLU A 180 21.72 -4.09 40.63
N SER A 181 21.61 -2.96 39.91
CA SER A 181 20.35 -2.53 39.29
C SER A 181 19.97 -3.39 38.09
N ARG A 182 18.66 -3.62 37.95
CA ARG A 182 18.10 -4.32 36.76
C ARG A 182 18.45 -3.60 35.46
N SER A 183 18.58 -2.28 35.50
CA SER A 183 18.98 -1.45 34.35
C SER A 183 20.42 -1.71 33.90
N TYR A 184 21.37 -1.78 34.84
CA TYR A 184 22.77 -2.11 34.54
C TYR A 184 22.89 -3.48 33.88
N LEU A 185 22.27 -4.51 34.47
CA LEU A 185 22.25 -5.86 33.88
C LEU A 185 21.61 -5.88 32.48
N MET A 186 20.49 -5.16 32.30
CA MET A 186 19.80 -5.08 31.02
C MET A 186 20.66 -4.39 29.95
N PHE A 187 21.32 -3.28 30.26
CA PHE A 187 22.19 -2.59 29.31
C PHE A 187 23.46 -3.39 28.99
N GLN A 188 24.06 -4.07 29.97
CA GLN A 188 25.18 -4.98 29.72
C GLN A 188 24.78 -6.12 28.77
N LEU A 189 23.62 -6.75 28.98
CA LEU A 189 23.10 -7.75 28.03
C LEU A 189 22.89 -7.12 26.65
N LEU A 190 22.18 -6.00 26.56
CA LEU A 190 21.92 -5.31 25.28
C LEU A 190 23.19 -5.01 24.48
N PHE A 191 24.25 -4.55 25.15
CA PHE A 191 25.54 -4.25 24.55
C PHE A 191 26.31 -5.51 24.12
N TRP A 192 26.58 -6.43 25.06
CA TRP A 192 27.48 -7.57 24.82
C TRP A 192 26.93 -8.63 23.89
N THR A 193 25.63 -8.97 24.01
CA THR A 193 25.00 -9.98 23.15
C THR A 193 24.35 -9.36 21.91
N GLY A 194 24.51 -8.04 21.72
CA GLY A 194 24.10 -7.31 20.52
C GLY A 194 22.60 -7.38 20.28
N MET A 195 21.81 -6.88 21.24
CA MET A 195 20.37 -7.15 21.32
C MET A 195 19.49 -5.88 21.06
N ARG A 196 18.29 -6.03 20.47
CA ARG A 196 17.30 -4.97 20.17
C ARG A 196 15.91 -5.24 20.76
N GLU A 197 15.28 -4.23 21.32
CA GLU A 197 13.93 -4.37 21.86
C GLU A 197 12.89 -4.77 20.78
N GLY A 198 11.91 -5.57 21.19
CA GLY A 198 10.81 -6.03 20.35
C GLY A 198 9.58 -6.32 21.21
N ASP A 199 8.43 -5.78 20.79
CA ASP A 199 7.24 -5.61 21.64
C ASP A 199 6.60 -6.93 22.13
N ASP A 200 6.84 -8.04 21.43
CA ASP A 200 6.30 -9.38 21.73
C ASP A 200 7.37 -10.30 22.35
N HIS A 201 8.20 -9.76 23.26
CA HIS A 201 9.40 -10.35 23.87
C HIS A 201 10.59 -10.57 22.91
N VAL A 202 11.70 -9.87 23.18
CA VAL A 202 13.07 -10.45 23.17
C VAL A 202 13.47 -11.24 21.90
N ILE A 203 13.61 -10.57 20.72
CA ILE A 203 14.30 -11.18 19.54
C ILE A 203 15.47 -10.37 19.00
N ILE A 204 16.63 -11.02 19.15
CA ILE A 204 17.91 -10.43 19.53
C ILE A 204 18.79 -9.78 18.42
N ARG A 205 18.94 -8.45 18.21
CA ARG A 205 19.80 -7.93 17.08
C ARG A 205 20.33 -6.46 17.09
N LEU A 206 21.65 -6.26 17.18
CA LEU A 206 22.54 -5.06 17.02
C LEU A 206 22.05 -3.67 16.52
N LYS A 207 22.82 -2.66 16.96
CA LYS A 207 22.67 -1.18 16.92
C LYS A 207 21.84 -0.58 18.07
N LEU A 208 22.51 -0.30 19.19
CA LEU A 208 22.06 0.70 20.16
C LEU A 208 22.30 2.08 19.56
N ASP A 209 21.22 2.76 19.16
CA ASP A 209 21.20 4.19 18.79
C ASP A 209 21.37 5.03 20.06
N LYS A 210 21.99 6.22 19.99
CA LYS A 210 22.07 7.13 21.15
C LYS A 210 20.66 7.60 21.53
N PRO A 211 20.13 7.29 22.74
CA PRO A 211 18.80 7.74 23.13
C PRO A 211 18.78 9.27 23.20
N SER A 212 17.75 9.91 22.63
CA SER A 212 17.73 11.37 22.45
C SER A 212 17.89 12.19 23.74
N LYS A 213 17.53 11.62 24.89
CA LYS A 213 17.75 12.21 26.23
C LYS A 213 19.23 12.33 26.62
N TYR A 214 20.11 11.54 26.02
CA TYR A 214 21.54 11.40 26.38
C TYR A 214 22.49 11.77 25.23
N ALA A 215 21.98 12.22 24.08
CA ALA A 215 22.78 12.56 22.90
C ALA A 215 23.75 13.75 23.08
N GLY A 216 23.74 14.42 24.23
CA GLY A 216 24.67 15.49 24.61
C GLY A 216 25.59 15.15 25.80
N LEU A 217 25.66 13.88 26.23
CA LEU A 217 26.61 13.43 27.25
C LEU A 217 27.95 13.04 26.60
N SER A 218 28.80 14.03 26.35
CA SER A 218 30.17 13.89 25.83
C SER A 218 31.22 14.04 26.93
#